data_AF-A0A1G1KWA6-F1
#
_entry.id   AF-A0A1G1KWA6-F1
#
_cell.length_a   1.000
_cell.length_b   1.000
_cell.length_c   1.000
_cell.angle_alpha   90.00
_cell.angle_beta   90.00
_cell.angle_gamma   90.00
#
_symmetry.space_group_name_H-M   'P 1'
#
loop_
_entity.id
_entity.type
_entity.pdbx_description
1 polymer ?
#
loop_
_entity_poly.entity_id
_entity_poly.type
_entity_poly.pdbx_seq_one_letter_code
_entity_poly.pdbx_strand_id
1 'polypeptide(L)'
;MRKSSHPKKGLVIIYTGNGKGKTSAALGVALRAAGHGMKSVMIQFIKGPWKSGELRAAKCLKGLISIFPMGGGFTWAAKDRRENTRLAKQAWEFGLKKLMSKKYDIVIFDEINYAIDYGYLDEKEVLSRLKSKPPKVHVILTGRNAKSGLIQFSDLVTEMKEVKHPFKTQGLLAHAGIDF
;
A
#
# COMPACT_ATOMS: atom_id res chain seq x y z
N MET A 1 6.64 24.93 -22.96
CA MET A 1 5.95 24.05 -21.98
C MET A 1 5.27 24.91 -20.92
N ARG A 2 3.94 24.90 -20.84
CA ARG A 2 3.18 25.67 -19.82
C ARG A 2 3.51 25.13 -18.42
N LYS A 3 4.17 25.93 -17.58
CA LYS A 3 4.26 25.66 -16.14
C LYS A 3 2.85 25.84 -15.57
N SER A 4 2.11 24.75 -15.36
CA SER A 4 0.83 24.84 -14.66
C SER A 4 1.11 25.29 -13.22
N SER A 5 0.48 26.39 -12.82
CA SER A 5 0.59 27.02 -11.50
C SER A 5 -0.24 26.32 -10.42
N HIS A 6 -0.65 25.07 -10.66
CA HIS A 6 -1.37 24.32 -9.64
C HIS A 6 -0.38 23.96 -8.52
N PRO A 7 -0.65 24.32 -7.25
CA PRO A 7 0.18 23.84 -6.16
C PRO A 7 0.20 22.30 -6.24
N LYS A 8 1.41 21.72 -6.32
CA LYS A 8 1.60 20.25 -6.40
C LYS A 8 1.12 19.59 -5.11
N LYS A 9 -0.19 19.40 -4.99
CA LYS A 9 -0.88 18.66 -3.92
C LYS A 9 -0.48 17.18 -4.03
N GLY A 10 -0.01 16.62 -2.93
CA GLY A 10 0.17 15.19 -2.78
C GLY A 10 -1.20 14.52 -2.68
N LEU A 11 -1.42 13.49 -3.48
CA LEU A 11 -2.70 12.80 -3.61
C LEU A 11 -2.84 11.65 -2.63
N VAL A 12 -4.08 11.32 -2.25
CA VAL A 12 -4.44 10.07 -1.57
C VAL A 12 -5.13 9.16 -2.58
N ILE A 13 -4.54 7.99 -2.83
CA ILE A 13 -4.95 7.05 -3.86
C ILE A 13 -5.33 5.71 -3.21
N ILE A 14 -6.43 5.10 -3.66
CA ILE A 14 -6.85 3.77 -3.22
C ILE A 14 -6.91 2.81 -4.41
N TYR A 15 -6.22 1.68 -4.29
CA TYR A 15 -6.41 0.51 -5.15
C TYR A 15 -7.13 -0.59 -4.36
N THR A 16 -8.42 -0.79 -4.66
CA THR A 16 -9.31 -1.76 -3.99
C THR A 16 -9.87 -2.78 -4.97
N GLY A 17 -10.82 -3.60 -4.53
CA GLY A 17 -11.51 -4.60 -5.35
C GLY A 17 -10.90 -6.01 -5.26
N ASN A 18 -11.67 -6.98 -5.72
CA ASN A 18 -11.35 -8.41 -5.59
C ASN A 18 -10.33 -8.92 -6.60
N GLY A 19 -10.13 -8.21 -7.71
CA GLY A 19 -9.21 -8.56 -8.78
C GLY A 19 -7.74 -8.40 -8.41
N LYS A 20 -6.89 -9.15 -9.11
CA LYS A 20 -5.44 -9.02 -9.03
C LYS A 20 -4.99 -7.67 -9.61
N GLY A 21 -4.00 -7.05 -8.98
CA GLY A 21 -3.30 -5.89 -9.55
C GLY A 21 -3.01 -4.75 -8.57
N LYS A 22 -3.62 -4.74 -7.37
CA LYS A 22 -3.64 -3.57 -6.47
C LYS A 22 -2.22 -3.17 -6.04
N THR A 23 -1.50 -4.13 -5.47
CA THR A 23 -0.10 -3.98 -5.04
C THR A 23 0.82 -3.68 -6.21
N SER A 24 0.67 -4.39 -7.35
CA SER A 24 1.50 -4.16 -8.53
C SER A 24 1.26 -2.78 -9.16
N ALA A 25 0.04 -2.24 -9.11
CA ALA A 25 -0.24 -0.88 -9.56
C ALA A 25 0.44 0.16 -8.65
N ALA A 26 0.37 -0.03 -7.33
CA ALA A 26 1.08 0.83 -6.37
C ALA A 26 2.61 0.82 -6.60
N LEU A 27 3.18 -0.37 -6.84
CA LEU A 27 4.59 -0.52 -7.20
C LEU A 27 4.93 0.08 -8.56
N GLY A 28 4.03 -0.01 -9.55
CA GLY A 28 4.18 0.66 -10.84
C GLY A 28 4.26 2.18 -10.69
N VAL A 29 3.48 2.76 -9.78
CA VAL A 29 3.59 4.18 -9.42
C VAL A 29 4.95 4.47 -8.78
N ALA A 30 5.41 3.63 -7.84
CA ALA A 30 6.72 3.80 -7.21
C ALA A 30 7.87 3.69 -8.21
N LEU A 31 7.78 2.79 -9.18
CA LEU A 31 8.75 2.63 -10.26
C LEU A 31 8.78 3.86 -11.18
N ARG A 32 7.60 4.37 -11.56
CA ARG A 32 7.49 5.62 -12.32
C ARG A 32 8.13 6.78 -11.56
N ALA A 33 7.86 6.89 -10.26
CA ALA A 33 8.43 7.92 -9.40
C ALA A 33 9.97 7.80 -9.32
N ALA A 34 10.51 6.59 -9.20
CA ALA A 34 11.95 6.34 -9.23
C ALA A 34 12.60 6.81 -10.54
N GLY A 35 11.91 6.63 -11.69
CA GLY A 35 12.36 7.17 -12.99
C GLY A 35 12.48 8.70 -13.02
N HIS A 36 11.78 9.40 -12.12
CA HIS A 36 11.89 10.85 -11.92
C HIS A 36 12.79 11.24 -10.73
N GLY A 37 13.55 10.30 -10.15
CA GLY A 37 14.42 10.53 -8.99
C GLY A 37 13.67 10.73 -7.67
N MET A 38 12.37 10.43 -7.64
CA MET A 38 11.53 10.53 -6.44
C MET A 38 11.71 9.31 -5.54
N LYS A 39 11.56 9.50 -4.23
CA LYS A 39 11.70 8.43 -3.23
C LYS A 39 10.34 7.89 -2.80
N SER A 40 10.21 6.57 -2.84
CA SER A 40 9.02 5.84 -2.40
C SER A 40 9.34 4.90 -1.24
N VAL A 41 8.41 4.79 -0.29
CA VAL A 41 8.46 3.78 0.77
C VAL A 41 7.15 3.02 0.83
N MET A 42 7.26 1.70 0.97
CA MET A 42 6.14 0.79 1.05
C MET A 42 6.17 0.03 2.37
N ILE A 43 5.06 0.03 3.09
CA ILE A 43 4.84 -0.67 4.35
C ILE A 43 3.78 -1.72 4.08
N GLN A 44 4.12 -3.00 4.28
CA GLN A 44 3.21 -4.10 4.00
C GLN A 44 2.60 -4.63 5.29
N PHE A 45 1.27 -4.54 5.40
CA PHE A 45 0.54 -4.90 6.62
C PHE A 45 0.33 -6.41 6.74
N ILE A 46 0.23 -7.15 5.64
CA ILE A 46 -0.01 -8.60 5.69
C ILE A 46 1.29 -9.41 5.54
N LYS A 47 2.16 -9.05 4.59
CA LYS A 47 3.31 -9.88 4.24
C LYS A 47 4.33 -9.92 5.39
N GLY A 48 4.75 -11.14 5.75
CA GLY A 48 5.89 -11.39 6.62
C GLY A 48 7.23 -11.30 5.89
N PRO A 49 8.36 -11.65 6.52
CA PRO A 49 9.72 -11.44 5.99
C PRO A 49 10.09 -12.35 4.79
N TRP A 50 9.11 -12.91 4.08
CA TRP A 50 9.34 -13.75 2.91
C TRP A 50 9.94 -12.94 1.76
N LYS A 51 10.90 -13.55 1.04
CA LYS A 51 11.63 -12.93 -0.07
C LYS A 51 10.69 -12.76 -1.28
N SER A 52 10.11 -11.59 -1.45
CA SER A 52 9.33 -11.25 -2.63
C SER A 52 10.20 -10.73 -3.78
N GLY A 53 9.76 -10.88 -5.02
CA GLY A 53 10.46 -10.34 -6.19
C GLY A 53 10.68 -8.82 -6.10
N GLU A 54 9.72 -8.11 -5.52
CA GLU A 54 9.74 -6.65 -5.42
C GLU A 54 10.79 -6.15 -4.42
N LEU A 55 11.03 -6.88 -3.32
CA LEU A 55 12.13 -6.61 -2.40
C LEU A 55 13.50 -6.75 -3.07
N ARG A 56 13.66 -7.73 -3.98
CA ARG A 56 14.91 -7.91 -4.74
C ARG A 56 15.08 -6.77 -5.74
N ALA A 57 14.03 -6.43 -6.49
CA ALA A 57 14.06 -5.32 -7.44
C ALA A 57 14.34 -3.97 -6.77
N ALA A 58 13.78 -3.72 -5.58
CA ALA A 58 14.01 -2.48 -4.83
C ALA A 58 15.50 -2.25 -4.50
N LYS A 59 16.28 -3.31 -4.25
CA LYS A 59 17.74 -3.21 -4.02
C LYS A 59 18.49 -2.66 -5.23
N CYS A 60 18.03 -2.98 -6.45
CA CYS A 60 18.62 -2.48 -7.68
C CYS A 60 18.35 -0.99 -7.92
N LEU A 61 17.33 -0.42 -7.27
CA LEU A 61 16.91 0.97 -7.44
C LEU A 61 17.62 1.94 -6.49
N LYS A 62 18.78 1.55 -5.93
CA LYS A 62 19.73 2.41 -5.19
C LYS A 62 19.06 3.29 -4.10
N GLY A 63 18.06 2.74 -3.40
CA GLY A 63 17.36 3.44 -2.32
C GLY A 63 16.25 4.39 -2.74
N LEU A 64 15.88 4.45 -4.03
CA LEU A 64 14.70 5.17 -4.50
C LEU A 64 13.39 4.48 -4.09
N ILE A 65 13.40 3.16 -3.91
CA ILE A 65 12.27 2.40 -3.37
C ILE A 65 12.74 1.63 -2.14
N SER A 66 12.04 1.80 -1.02
CA SER A 66 12.23 1.00 0.20
C SER A 66 10.97 0.22 0.51
N ILE A 67 11.08 -1.08 0.79
CA ILE A 67 9.93 -1.92 1.15
C ILE A 67 10.17 -2.54 2.53
N PHE A 68 9.17 -2.43 3.40
CA PHE A 68 9.19 -2.94 4.78
C PHE A 68 8.01 -3.90 4.98
N PRO A 69 8.27 -5.22 4.92
CA PRO A 69 7.29 -6.23 5.32
C PRO A 69 7.15 -6.21 6.85
N MET A 70 5.98 -5.83 7.36
CA MET A 70 5.73 -5.67 8.80
C MET A 70 4.57 -6.53 9.30
N GLY A 71 3.97 -7.34 8.43
CA GLY A 71 2.89 -8.25 8.78
C GLY A 71 3.38 -9.60 9.28
N GLY A 72 2.45 -10.41 9.80
CA GLY A 72 2.70 -11.78 10.27
C GLY A 72 2.68 -12.87 9.19
N GLY A 73 2.43 -12.53 7.92
CA GLY A 73 2.08 -13.48 6.85
C GLY A 73 0.56 -13.64 6.67
N PHE A 74 0.11 -14.43 5.69
CA PHE A 74 -1.32 -14.62 5.35
C PHE A 74 -2.14 -15.37 6.42
N THR A 75 -1.54 -15.75 7.55
CA THR A 75 -2.18 -16.45 8.66
C THR A 75 -2.89 -15.52 9.65
N TRP A 76 -3.45 -14.39 9.21
CA TRP A 76 -4.21 -13.49 10.10
C TRP A 76 -5.46 -14.17 10.68
N ALA A 77 -6.04 -15.13 9.96
CA ALA A 77 -7.17 -15.93 10.42
C ALA A 77 -6.77 -17.08 11.36
N ALA A 78 -5.49 -17.48 11.39
CA ALA A 78 -4.99 -18.64 12.15
C ALA A 78 -4.14 -18.27 13.38
N LYS A 79 -3.91 -16.97 13.63
CA LYS A 79 -3.12 -16.45 14.77
C LYS A 79 -3.94 -15.56 15.70
N ASP A 80 -3.41 -15.37 16.92
CA ASP A 80 -3.94 -14.50 17.97
C ASP A 80 -4.28 -13.10 17.44
N ARG A 81 -5.57 -12.73 17.55
CA ARG A 81 -6.12 -11.41 17.21
C ARG A 81 -5.30 -10.27 17.85
N ARG A 82 -4.77 -10.48 19.06
CA ARG A 82 -3.97 -9.49 19.78
C ARG A 82 -2.62 -9.25 19.09
N GLU A 83 -1.93 -10.31 18.68
CA GLU A 83 -0.65 -10.21 17.96
C GLU A 83 -0.83 -9.46 16.64
N ASN A 84 -1.85 -9.84 15.87
CA ASN A 84 -2.24 -9.21 14.63
C ASN A 84 -2.55 -7.71 14.81
N THR A 85 -3.33 -7.37 15.84
CA THR A 85 -3.60 -5.96 16.18
C THR A 85 -2.32 -5.20 16.51
N ARG A 86 -1.41 -5.82 17.27
CA ARG A 86 -0.11 -5.22 17.62
C ARG A 86 0.74 -4.96 16.39
N LEU A 87 0.85 -5.93 15.48
CA LEU A 87 1.62 -5.80 14.24
C LEU A 87 1.04 -4.72 13.31
N ALA A 88 -0.28 -4.68 13.14
CA ALA A 88 -0.95 -3.62 12.37
C ALA A 88 -0.64 -2.23 12.92
N LYS A 89 -0.75 -2.04 14.25
CA LYS A 89 -0.44 -0.77 14.90
C LYS A 89 1.04 -0.40 14.77
N GLN A 90 1.95 -1.37 14.90
CA GLN A 90 3.39 -1.13 14.70
C GLN A 90 3.71 -0.72 13.25
N ALA A 91 3.12 -1.40 12.26
CA ALA A 91 3.27 -1.04 10.86
C ALA A 91 2.71 0.35 10.56
N TRP A 92 1.55 0.67 11.13
CA TRP A 92 0.93 1.98 11.01
C TRP A 92 1.80 3.10 11.59
N GLU A 93 2.26 2.97 12.83
CA GLU A 93 3.14 3.95 13.47
C GLU A 93 4.46 4.12 12.72
N PHE A 94 5.04 3.02 12.23
CA PHE A 94 6.23 3.09 11.40
C PHE A 94 5.97 3.86 10.10
N GLY A 95 4.89 3.55 9.39
CA GLY A 95 4.52 4.23 8.16
C GLY A 95 4.18 5.71 8.37
N LEU A 96 3.51 6.06 9.47
CA LEU A 96 3.27 7.46 9.87
C LEU A 96 4.56 8.23 10.08
N LYS A 97 5.54 7.65 10.78
CA LYS A 97 6.87 8.27 10.95
C LYS A 97 7.52 8.55 9.59
N LYS A 98 7.41 7.62 8.62
CA LYS A 98 7.93 7.82 7.26
C LYS A 98 7.16 8.92 6.52
N LEU A 99 5.84 8.92 6.58
CA LEU A 99 4.96 9.94 6.01
C LEU A 99 5.29 11.34 6.51
N MET A 100 5.43 11.50 7.84
CA MET A 100 5.70 12.79 8.45
C MET A 100 7.14 13.28 8.26
N SER A 101 8.08 12.39 7.93
CA SER A 101 9.50 12.75 7.78
C SER A 101 9.80 13.67 6.59
N LYS A 102 8.89 13.78 5.61
CA LYS A 102 9.08 14.50 4.33
C LYS A 102 10.29 14.02 3.51
N LYS A 103 10.88 12.86 3.83
CA LYS A 103 12.01 12.25 3.10
C LYS A 103 11.57 11.45 1.87
N TYR A 104 10.27 11.16 1.76
CA TYR A 104 9.67 10.38 0.69
C TYR A 104 8.62 11.22 0.00
N ASP A 105 8.56 11.11 -1.32
CA ASP A 105 7.54 11.73 -2.13
C ASP A 105 6.26 10.87 -2.16
N ILE A 106 6.41 9.55 -2.01
CA ILE A 106 5.31 8.58 -2.01
C ILE A 106 5.42 7.63 -0.82
N VAL A 107 4.33 7.46 -0.08
CA VAL A 107 4.18 6.45 0.97
C VAL A 107 3.05 5.49 0.59
N ILE A 108 3.38 4.19 0.52
CA ILE A 108 2.44 3.13 0.18
C ILE A 108 2.16 2.32 1.45
N PHE A 109 0.90 2.30 1.85
CA PHE A 109 0.39 1.42 2.90
C PHE A 109 -0.28 0.21 2.21
N ASP A 110 0.52 -0.80 1.94
CA ASP A 110 0.09 -1.99 1.21
C ASP A 110 -0.69 -2.95 2.11
N GLU A 111 -1.88 -3.32 1.66
CA GLU A 111 -2.83 -4.18 2.37
C GLU A 111 -3.38 -3.58 3.68
N ILE A 112 -3.30 -2.26 3.86
CA ILE A 112 -3.88 -1.56 5.02
C ILE A 112 -5.40 -1.69 5.08
N ASN A 113 -6.08 -1.82 3.94
CA ASN A 113 -7.54 -1.95 3.94
C ASN A 113 -8.00 -3.19 4.71
N TYR A 114 -7.25 -4.30 4.65
CA TYR A 114 -7.54 -5.48 5.48
C TYR A 114 -7.33 -5.22 6.97
N ALA A 115 -6.29 -4.47 7.34
CA ALA A 115 -6.03 -4.13 8.73
C ALA A 115 -7.19 -3.33 9.34
N ILE A 116 -7.81 -2.47 8.54
CA ILE A 116 -9.00 -1.71 8.93
C ILE A 116 -10.25 -2.61 8.90
N ASP A 117 -10.42 -3.41 7.85
CA ASP A 117 -11.59 -4.27 7.67
C ASP A 117 -11.75 -5.29 8.79
N TYR A 118 -10.65 -5.88 9.25
CA TYR A 118 -10.62 -6.82 10.37
C TYR A 118 -10.67 -6.16 11.76
N GLY A 119 -10.67 -4.82 11.81
CA GLY A 119 -10.76 -4.04 13.05
C GLY A 119 -9.48 -4.01 13.87
N TYR A 120 -8.32 -4.12 13.22
CA TYR A 120 -7.00 -3.98 13.86
C TYR A 120 -6.55 -2.51 13.92
N LEU A 121 -6.99 -1.72 12.93
CA LEU A 121 -6.87 -0.27 12.89
C LEU A 121 -8.27 0.35 12.83
N ASP A 122 -8.44 1.48 13.51
CA ASP A 122 -9.67 2.27 13.42
C ASP A 122 -9.63 3.16 12.16
N GLU A 123 -10.69 3.11 11.35
CA GLU A 123 -10.83 3.93 10.16
C GLU A 123 -10.75 5.42 10.49
N LYS A 124 -11.38 5.84 11.59
CA LYS A 124 -11.42 7.27 11.97
C LYS A 124 -10.02 7.77 12.32
N GLU A 125 -9.23 6.96 13.01
CA GLU A 125 -7.83 7.26 13.31
C GLU A 125 -7.02 7.41 12.01
N VAL A 126 -7.13 6.46 11.09
CA VAL A 126 -6.42 6.50 9.80
C VAL A 126 -6.80 7.76 9.02
N LEU A 127 -8.09 8.06 8.90
CA LEU A 127 -8.59 9.27 8.24
C LEU A 127 -8.05 10.56 8.87
N SER A 128 -8.05 10.64 10.19
CA SER A 128 -7.52 11.81 10.91
C SER A 128 -6.05 12.06 10.58
N ARG A 129 -5.23 11.00 10.56
CA ARG A 129 -3.81 11.12 10.23
C ARG A 129 -3.57 11.46 8.76
N LEU A 130 -4.34 10.88 7.84
CA LEU A 130 -4.25 11.23 6.42
C LEU A 130 -4.60 12.69 6.14
N LYS A 131 -5.55 13.28 6.87
CA LYS A 131 -5.86 14.72 6.81
C LYS A 131 -4.67 15.59 7.24
N SER A 132 -3.86 15.12 8.19
CA SER A 132 -2.66 15.80 8.68
C SER A 132 -1.38 15.53 7.88
N LYS A 133 -1.45 14.76 6.78
CA LYS A 133 -0.26 14.39 5.99
C LYS A 133 0.46 15.63 5.43
N PRO A 134 1.78 15.57 5.18
CA PRO A 134 2.46 16.67 4.51
C PRO A 134 1.84 17.01 3.14
N PRO A 135 1.65 18.30 2.79
CA PRO A 135 0.83 18.70 1.63
C PRO A 135 1.30 18.15 0.29
N LYS A 136 2.59 17.85 0.12
CA LYS A 136 3.20 17.40 -1.14
C LYS A 136 3.41 15.89 -1.24
N VAL A 137 3.23 15.14 -0.15
CA VAL A 137 3.50 13.70 -0.14
C VAL A 137 2.28 12.94 -0.64
N HIS A 138 2.49 12.05 -1.60
CA HIS A 138 1.47 11.14 -2.10
C HIS A 138 1.32 9.95 -1.16
N VAL A 139 0.10 9.48 -0.98
CA VAL A 139 -0.23 8.29 -0.19
C VAL A 139 -1.01 7.32 -1.06
N ILE A 140 -0.62 6.05 -1.05
CA ILE A 140 -1.35 4.98 -1.73
C ILE A 140 -1.78 3.95 -0.68
N LEU A 141 -3.07 3.62 -0.65
CA LEU A 141 -3.63 2.54 0.16
C LEU A 141 -4.03 1.39 -0.76
N THR A 142 -3.70 0.17 -0.39
CA THR A 142 -4.11 -1.03 -1.15
C THR A 142 -4.86 -2.02 -0.26
N GLY A 143 -5.55 -2.93 -0.93
CA GLY A 143 -6.21 -4.09 -0.33
C GLY A 143 -7.71 -4.11 -0.61
N ARG A 144 -8.35 -5.24 -0.31
CA ARG A 144 -9.79 -5.40 -0.52
C ARG A 144 -10.58 -4.58 0.51
N ASN A 145 -11.87 -4.37 0.25
CA ASN A 145 -12.82 -3.83 1.22
C ASN A 145 -12.44 -2.46 1.81
N ALA A 146 -11.92 -1.54 0.98
CA ALA A 146 -11.71 -0.14 1.40
C ALA A 146 -13.00 0.45 2.01
N LYS A 147 -12.90 1.01 3.22
CA LYS A 147 -14.05 1.57 3.93
C LYS A 147 -14.55 2.87 3.26
N SER A 148 -15.85 3.14 3.40
CA SER A 148 -16.53 4.22 2.68
C SER A 148 -16.00 5.61 3.02
N GLY A 149 -15.61 5.86 4.27
CA GLY A 149 -15.01 7.14 4.68
C GLY A 149 -13.68 7.39 4.00
N LEU A 150 -12.84 6.35 3.87
CA LEU A 150 -11.59 6.41 3.10
C LEU A 150 -11.82 6.64 1.60
N ILE A 151 -12.81 5.97 1.02
CA ILE A 151 -13.19 6.17 -0.38
C ILE A 151 -13.61 7.61 -0.63
N GLN A 152 -14.52 8.15 0.19
CA GLN A 152 -15.02 9.53 0.05
C GLN A 152 -13.92 10.58 0.23
N PHE A 153 -12.95 10.32 1.11
CA PHE A 153 -11.86 11.24 1.37
C PHE A 153 -10.76 11.24 0.28
N SER A 154 -10.60 10.14 -0.45
CA SER A 154 -9.46 9.96 -1.35
C SER A 154 -9.60 10.74 -2.66
N ASP A 155 -8.48 11.17 -3.21
CA ASP A 155 -8.43 11.90 -4.49
C ASP A 155 -8.66 10.97 -5.70
N LEU A 156 -8.27 9.71 -5.59
CA LEU A 156 -8.44 8.70 -6.64
C LEU A 156 -8.75 7.35 -6.01
N VAL A 157 -9.77 6.68 -6.53
CA VAL A 157 -10.09 5.30 -6.17
C VAL A 157 -10.23 4.49 -7.45
N THR A 158 -9.56 3.33 -7.50
CA THR A 158 -9.74 2.35 -8.57
C THR A 158 -10.13 1.02 -7.96
N GLU A 159 -11.26 0.48 -8.42
CA GLU A 159 -11.70 -0.87 -8.09
C GLU A 159 -11.22 -1.84 -9.15
N MET A 160 -10.35 -2.76 -8.77
CA MET A 160 -9.96 -3.88 -9.61
C MET A 160 -11.01 -4.97 -9.50
N LYS A 161 -11.91 -5.04 -10.48
CA LYS A 161 -12.91 -6.10 -10.58
C LYS A 161 -12.28 -7.37 -11.14
N GLU A 162 -12.51 -8.50 -10.48
CA GLU A 162 -12.07 -9.81 -10.99
C GLU A 162 -13.02 -10.25 -12.11
N VAL A 163 -12.62 -10.03 -13.37
CA VAL A 163 -13.37 -10.52 -14.53
C VAL A 163 -13.06 -12.00 -14.80
N LYS A 164 -11.78 -12.38 -14.69
CA LYS A 164 -11.30 -13.77 -14.79
C LYS A 164 -10.02 -13.91 -13.99
N HIS A 165 -9.80 -15.08 -13.38
CA HIS A 165 -8.55 -15.40 -12.70
C HIS A 165 -8.12 -16.84 -13.02
N PRO A 166 -6.84 -17.11 -13.34
CA PRO A 166 -6.38 -18.45 -13.71
C PRO A 166 -6.57 -19.46 -12.56
N PHE A 167 -6.33 -19.06 -11.31
CA PHE A 167 -6.65 -19.91 -10.15
C PHE A 167 -8.09 -20.42 -10.15
N LYS A 168 -9.09 -19.55 -10.39
CA LYS A 168 -10.51 -19.93 -10.36
C LYS A 168 -10.98 -20.66 -11.61
N THR A 169 -10.45 -20.27 -12.78
CA THR A 169 -10.95 -20.77 -14.07
C THR A 169 -10.17 -21.95 -14.62
N GLN A 170 -8.95 -22.18 -14.12
CA GLN A 170 -8.03 -23.20 -14.62
C GLN A 170 -7.38 -24.01 -13.48
N GLY A 171 -7.55 -23.63 -12.20
CA GLY A 171 -6.91 -24.32 -11.07
C GLY A 171 -5.41 -24.05 -10.93
N LEU A 172 -4.85 -23.10 -11.70
CA LEU A 172 -3.41 -22.81 -11.67
C LEU A 172 -2.99 -22.12 -10.37
N LEU A 173 -1.91 -22.62 -9.77
CA LEU A 173 -1.29 -22.05 -8.57
C LEU A 173 -0.45 -20.80 -8.90
N ALA A 174 0.07 -20.15 -7.85
CA ALA A 174 0.86 -18.93 -7.97
C ALA A 174 2.19 -19.18 -8.71
N HIS A 175 2.56 -18.29 -9.63
CA HIS A 175 3.80 -18.35 -10.41
C HIS A 175 4.79 -17.25 -9.99
N ALA A 176 6.08 -17.60 -9.91
CA ALA A 176 7.14 -16.63 -9.64
C ALA A 176 7.23 -15.57 -10.76
N GLY A 177 7.41 -14.31 -10.38
CA GLY A 177 7.45 -13.16 -11.31
C GLY A 177 6.07 -12.70 -11.78
N ILE A 178 5.01 -13.45 -11.49
CA ILE A 178 3.63 -13.10 -11.84
C ILE A 178 2.83 -12.81 -10.57
N ASP A 179 2.88 -13.69 -9.58
CA ASP A 179 2.10 -13.59 -8.34
C ASP A 179 2.97 -13.27 -7.11
N PHE A 180 4.28 -13.57 -7.16
CA PHE A 180 5.25 -13.29 -6.09
C PHE A 180 6.69 -13.14 -6.59
#